data_AF-A0A969USF0-F1
#
_entry.id   AF-A0A969USF0-F1
#
_cell.length_a   1.000
_cell.length_b   1.000
_cell.length_c   1.000
_cell.angle_alpha   90.00
_cell.angle_beta   90.00
_cell.angle_gamma   90.00
#
_symmetry.space_group_name_H-M   'P 1'
#
loop_
_entity.id
_entity.type
_entity.pdbx_description
1 polymer ?
#
loop_
_entity_poly.entity_id
_entity_poly.type
_entity_poly.pdbx_seq_one_letter_code
_entity_poly.pdbx_strand_id
1 'polypeptide(L)' 'MKRSETNKEFESELKKLREQAGLSQEALARLIGVTSKTVSNWERGISPATMTVPQIKALCQALGVTLDELPDHFGPVKTE' A
#
# COMPACT_ATOMS: atom_id res chain seq x y z
N MET A 1 -3.79 -25.58 -18.16
CA MET A 1 -3.11 -24.31 -17.83
C MET A 1 -4.09 -23.43 -17.06
N LYS A 2 -4.30 -23.72 -15.77
CA LYS A 2 -5.06 -22.86 -14.86
C LYS A 2 -4.01 -22.22 -13.95
N ARG A 3 -3.62 -20.96 -14.22
CA ARG A 3 -2.81 -20.19 -13.28
C ARG A 3 -3.69 -19.98 -12.05
N SER A 4 -3.38 -20.75 -11.02
CA SER A 4 -4.15 -20.97 -9.82
C SER A 4 -4.39 -19.66 -9.06
N GLU A 5 -5.63 -19.47 -8.62
CA GLU A 5 -6.18 -18.32 -7.88
C GLU A 5 -5.62 -18.17 -6.44
N THR A 6 -4.46 -18.75 -6.15
CA THR A 6 -3.96 -18.99 -4.77
C THR A 6 -2.84 -18.05 -4.33
N ASN A 7 -2.39 -17.12 -5.17
CA ASN A 7 -1.25 -16.23 -4.84
C ASN A 7 -1.67 -14.85 -4.29
N LYS A 8 -2.97 -14.56 -4.20
CA LYS A 8 -3.50 -13.26 -3.72
C LYS A 8 -3.41 -13.08 -2.21
N GLU A 9 -3.31 -14.17 -1.44
CA GLU A 9 -3.48 -14.21 0.02
C GLU A 9 -2.24 -13.75 0.83
N PHE A 10 -1.11 -13.48 0.16
CA PHE A 10 0.13 -13.05 0.83
C PHE A 10 0.72 -11.76 0.25
N GLU A 11 -0.02 -11.06 -0.59
CA GLU A 11 0.49 -9.88 -1.27
C GLU A 11 -0.15 -8.61 -0.70
N SER A 12 0.70 -7.64 -0.36
CA SER A 12 0.28 -6.34 0.17
C SER A 12 -0.66 -5.60 -0.78
N GLU A 13 -1.83 -5.22 -0.28
CA GLU A 13 -2.78 -4.42 -1.06
C GLU A 13 -2.22 -3.03 -1.38
N LEU A 14 -1.48 -2.42 -0.45
CA LEU A 14 -0.77 -1.17 -0.73
C LEU A 14 0.25 -1.32 -1.86
N LYS A 15 1.00 -2.41 -1.88
CA LYS A 15 1.96 -2.72 -2.95
C LYS A 15 1.25 -2.83 -4.30
N LYS A 16 0.12 -3.55 -4.36
CA LYS A 16 -0.69 -3.69 -5.59
C LYS A 16 -1.14 -2.33 -6.11
N LEU A 17 -1.74 -1.50 -5.26
CA LEU A 17 -2.18 -0.15 -5.63
C LEU A 17 -1.01 0.73 -6.10
N ARG A 18 0.13 0.68 -5.39
CA ARG A 18 1.33 1.43 -5.77
C ARG A 18 1.86 1.02 -7.15
N GLU A 19 1.90 -0.28 -7.42
CA GLU A 19 2.40 -0.81 -8.70
C GLU A 19 1.44 -0.52 -9.85
N GLN A 20 0.13 -0.56 -9.60
CA GLN A 20 -0.90 -0.10 -10.55
C GLN A 20 -0.76 1.39 -10.88
N ALA A 21 -0.39 2.22 -9.90
CA ALA A 21 -0.07 3.63 -10.10
C ALA A 21 1.32 3.86 -10.76
N GLY A 22 2.08 2.80 -11.05
CA GLY A 22 3.40 2.89 -11.67
C GLY A 22 4.49 3.50 -10.78
N LEU A 23 4.29 3.49 -9.46
CA LEU A 23 5.18 4.13 -8.50
C LEU A 23 6.18 3.15 -7.88
N SER A 24 7.41 3.60 -7.63
CA SER A 24 8.32 2.91 -6.70
C SER A 24 7.96 3.26 -5.24
N GLN A 25 8.44 2.46 -4.27
CA GLN A 25 8.26 2.78 -2.84
C GLN A 25 8.82 4.16 -2.49
N GLU A 26 9.96 4.53 -3.09
CA GLU A 26 10.58 5.84 -2.89
C GLU A 26 9.76 6.98 -3.50
N ALA A 27 9.22 6.77 -4.71
CA ALA A 27 8.36 7.76 -5.35
C ALA A 27 7.09 8.02 -4.54
N LEU A 28 6.42 6.96 -4.09
CA LEU A 28 5.25 7.09 -3.21
C LEU A 28 5.61 7.81 -1.90
N ALA A 29 6.71 7.41 -1.27
CA ALA A 29 7.16 8.00 -0.02
C ALA A 29 7.39 9.52 -0.14
N ARG A 30 8.01 9.98 -1.23
CA ARG A 30 8.19 11.41 -1.50
C ARG A 30 6.88 12.15 -1.67
N LEU A 31 5.91 11.56 -2.38
CA LEU A 31 4.59 12.18 -2.60
C LEU A 31 3.79 12.36 -1.31
N ILE A 32 3.89 11.40 -0.38
CA ILE A 32 3.16 11.43 0.90
C ILE A 32 3.97 12.01 2.06
N GLY A 33 5.22 12.42 1.84
CA GLY A 33 6.08 13.00 2.87
C GLY A 33 6.50 12.03 3.97
N VAL A 34 6.85 10.80 3.63
CA VAL A 34 7.46 9.81 4.55
C VAL A 34 8.75 9.24 3.98
N THR A 35 9.40 8.32 4.69
CA THR A 35 10.58 7.61 4.19
C THR A 35 10.21 6.39 3.35
N SER A 36 11.05 5.99 2.39
CA SER A 36 10.87 4.74 1.65
C SER A 36 10.81 3.51 2.57
N LYS A 37 11.56 3.53 3.68
CA LYS A 37 11.51 2.51 4.73
C LYS A 37 10.13 2.43 5.39
N THR A 38 9.46 3.56 5.61
CA THR A 38 8.09 3.60 6.13
C THR A 38 7.13 2.87 5.20
N VAL A 39 7.17 3.17 3.90
CA VAL A 39 6.35 2.47 2.89
C VAL A 39 6.67 0.97 2.86
N SER A 40 7.96 0.60 2.87
CA SER A 40 8.40 -0.80 2.92
C SER A 40 7.87 -1.53 4.16
N ASN A 41 7.89 -0.89 5.32
CA ASN A 41 7.35 -1.47 6.56
C ASN A 41 5.83 -1.68 6.48
N TRP A 42 5.09 -0.75 5.89
CA TRP A 42 3.66 -0.89 5.68
C TRP A 42 3.33 -2.05 4.74
N GLU A 43 4.00 -2.13 3.59
CA GLU A 43 3.81 -3.23 2.62
C GLU A 43 4.20 -4.59 3.20
N ARG A 44 5.08 -4.62 4.20
CA ARG A 44 5.48 -5.87 4.88
C ARG A 44 4.66 -6.19 6.12
N GLY A 45 3.73 -5.30 6.52
CA GLY A 45 2.96 -5.44 7.75
C GLY A 45 3.81 -5.39 9.03
N ILE A 46 4.98 -4.73 8.98
CA ILE A 46 5.89 -4.62 10.14
C ILE A 46 5.35 -3.61 11.16
N SER A 47 4.72 -2.55 10.69
CA SER A 47 4.15 -1.49 11.54
C SER A 47 2.82 -1.02 10.96
N PRO A 48 1.83 -0.68 11.82
CA PRO A 48 0.60 -0.07 11.36
C PRO A 48 0.87 1.27 10.65
N ALA A 49 0.04 1.61 9.68
CA ALA A 49 0.12 2.90 9.01
C ALA A 49 -0.44 4.00 9.91
N THR A 50 0.45 4.86 10.42
CA THR A 50 0.09 6.06 11.15
C THR A 50 0.39 7.27 10.28
N MET A 51 -0.65 8.01 9.92
CA MET A 51 -0.58 9.12 8.97
C MET A 51 -1.47 10.27 9.43
N THR A 52 -1.07 11.49 9.08
CA THR A 52 -1.93 12.68 9.25
C THR A 52 -2.94 12.78 8.11
N VAL A 53 -4.03 13.53 8.30
CA VAL A 53 -5.05 13.75 7.26
C VAL A 53 -4.46 14.27 5.93
N PRO A 54 -3.50 15.23 5.91
CA PRO A 54 -2.85 15.63 4.67
C PRO A 54 -2.13 14.48 3.96
N GLN A 55 -1.46 13.60 4.71
CA GLN A 55 -0.76 12.46 4.12
C GLN A 55 -1.74 11.42 3.56
N ILE A 56 -2.89 11.21 4.22
CA ILE A 56 -3.95 10.35 3.69
C ILE A 56 -4.48 10.90 2.35
N LYS A 57 -4.74 12.20 2.28
CA LYS A 57 -5.15 12.85 1.02
C LYS A 57 -4.08 12.71 -0.07
N ALA A 58 -2.81 12.89 0.28
CA ALA A 58 -1.70 12.71 -0.66
C ALA A 58 -1.58 11.25 -1.12
N LEU A 59 -1.84 10.28 -0.25
CA LEU A 59 -1.84 8.85 -0.58
C LEU A 59 -2.94 8.53 -1.60
N CYS A 60 -4.18 8.95 -1.33
CA CYS A 60 -5.31 8.81 -2.25
C CYS A 60 -4.97 9.39 -3.64
N GLN A 61 -4.44 10.63 -3.67
CA GLN A 61 -4.04 11.29 -4.91
C GLN A 61 -2.92 10.55 -5.65
N ALA A 62 -1.90 10.09 -4.94
CA ALA A 62 -0.76 9.39 -5.52
C ALA A 62 -1.15 8.02 -6.10
N LEU A 63 -2.08 7.32 -5.44
CA LEU A 63 -2.57 6.01 -5.87
C LEU A 63 -3.71 6.10 -6.89
N GLY A 64 -4.33 7.27 -7.06
CA GLY A 64 -5.48 7.46 -7.94
C GLY A 64 -6.76 6.80 -7.41
N VAL A 65 -6.91 6.71 -6.09
CA VAL A 65 -8.04 6.07 -5.41
C VAL A 65 -8.72 7.03 -4.44
N THR A 66 -9.96 6.74 -4.10
CA THR A 66 -10.70 7.40 -3.02
C THR A 66 -10.33 6.83 -1.64
N LEU A 67 -10.78 7.48 -0.57
CA LEU A 67 -10.56 7.00 0.78
C LEU A 67 -11.23 5.64 1.03
N ASP A 68 -12.43 5.44 0.49
CA ASP A 68 -13.21 4.20 0.65
C ASP A 68 -12.61 3.00 -0.11
N GLU A 69 -11.76 3.27 -1.10
CA GLU A 69 -11.02 2.25 -1.85
C GLU A 69 -9.68 1.87 -1.18
N LEU A 70 -9.25 2.58 -0.14
CA LEU A 70 -8.06 2.21 0.60
C LEU A 70 -8.34 0.93 1.42
N PRO A 71 -7.40 -0.02 1.43
CA PRO A 71 -7.53 -1.21 2.26
C PRO A 71 -7.33 -0.86 3.74
N ASP A 72 -8.07 -1.51 4.62
CA ASP A 72 -7.90 -1.39 6.08
C ASP A 72 -6.51 -1.85 6.55
N HIS A 73 -5.86 -2.71 5.76
CA HIS A 73 -4.53 -3.27 6.03
C HIS A 73 -3.62 -3.13 4.80
N PHE A 74 -2.48 -2.47 4.98
CA PHE A 74 -1.51 -2.27 3.90
C PHE A 74 -0.60 -3.48 3.66
N GLY A 75 -0.30 -4.24 4.71
CA GLY A 75 0.52 -5.44 4.63
C GLY A 75 -0.25 -6.66 4.15
N PRO A 76 0.41 -7.81 4.00
CA PRO A 76 -0.28 -9.07 3.74
C PRO A 76 -1.21 -9.41 4.90
N VAL A 77 -2.45 -9.81 4.57
CA VAL A 77 -3.42 -10.29 5.54
C VAL A 77 -3.00 -11.68 6.00
N LYS A 78 -2.75 -11.85 7.30
CA LYS A 78 -2.53 -13.19 7.86
C LYS A 78 -3.89 -13.77 8.19
N THR A 79 -4.34 -14.76 7.43
CA THR A 79 -5.44 -15.62 7.85
C THR A 79 -4.94 -16.54 8.95
N GLU A 80 -5.58 -16.48 10.13
CA GLU A 80 -5.39 -17.42 11.23
C GLU A 80 -5.89 -18.83 10.90
#